data_AF-A0A3B9TTE3-F1
#
_entry.id   AF-A0A3B9TTE3-F1
#
_cell.length_a   1.000
_cell.length_b   1.000
_cell.length_c   1.000
_cell.angle_alpha   90.00
_cell.angle_beta   90.00
_cell.angle_gamma   90.00
#
_symmetry.space_group_name_H-M   'P 1'
#
loop_
_entity.id
_entity.type
_entity.pdbx_description
1 polymer ?
#
loop_
_entity_poly.entity_id
_entity_poly.type
_entity_poly.pdbx_seq_one_letter_code
_entity_poly.pdbx_strand_id
1 'polypeptide(L)'
;MPKQISRAAYADMYGPTTGDRLRLADTDLIIEVEKDFTSYGEEVKFGGGKVIRDGMGQSQTSRAGGAVDTVITNALVVDVSGIYKADIGLKDGVIAGIGKAGNPDTQPDV
;
A
#
# COMPACT_ATOMS: atom_id res chain seq x y z
N MET A 1 17.86 13.59 -7.36
CA MET A 1 18.91 12.70 -6.82
C MET A 1 18.21 11.52 -6.15
N PRO A 2 18.58 10.27 -6.42
CA PRO A 2 17.98 9.12 -5.75
C PRO A 2 18.26 9.17 -4.24
N LYS A 3 17.28 8.77 -3.43
CA LYS A 3 17.40 8.62 -1.98
C LYS A 3 17.30 7.15 -1.64
N GLN A 4 18.15 6.69 -0.72
CA GLN A 4 18.15 5.32 -0.24
C GLN A 4 17.58 5.29 1.18
N ILE A 5 16.89 4.20 1.51
CA ILE A 5 16.36 3.88 2.83
C ILE A 5 16.76 2.44 3.17
N SER A 6 17.05 2.15 4.43
CA SER A 6 17.32 0.78 4.86
C SER A 6 16.02 -0.03 4.89
N ARG A 7 16.10 -1.35 4.65
CA ARG A 7 14.92 -2.24 4.72
C ARG A 7 14.22 -2.19 6.07
N ALA A 8 14.97 -2.13 7.17
CA ALA A 8 14.40 -2.02 8.52
C ALA A 8 13.58 -0.73 8.69
N ALA A 9 14.14 0.43 8.32
CA ALA A 9 13.43 1.70 8.42
C ALA A 9 12.23 1.79 7.46
N TYR A 10 12.33 1.13 6.30
CA TYR A 10 11.21 0.99 5.38
C TYR A 10 10.08 0.16 6.01
N ALA A 11 10.41 -1.00 6.57
CA ALA A 11 9.45 -1.90 7.22
C ALA A 11 8.76 -1.23 8.43
N ASP A 12 9.50 -0.48 9.24
CA ASP A 12 8.93 0.29 10.35
C ASP A 12 7.93 1.36 9.88
N MET A 13 8.10 1.87 8.66
CA MET A 13 7.31 2.97 8.15
C MET A 13 6.11 2.51 7.31
N TYR A 14 6.29 1.48 6.48
CA TYR A 14 5.34 1.05 5.46
C TYR A 14 5.06 -0.45 5.51
N GLY A 15 5.58 -1.17 6.50
CA GLY A 15 5.51 -2.63 6.53
C GLY A 15 6.51 -3.30 5.56
N PRO A 16 6.63 -4.63 5.65
CA PRO A 16 7.59 -5.42 4.87
C PRO A 16 7.36 -5.28 3.36
N THR A 17 8.38 -5.54 2.57
CA THR A 17 8.29 -5.58 1.10
C THR A 17 8.90 -6.87 0.55
N THR A 18 8.90 -7.03 -0.78
CA THR A 18 9.34 -8.25 -1.48
C THR A 18 10.66 -8.80 -0.92
N GLY A 19 10.65 -10.09 -0.57
CA GLY A 19 11.76 -10.83 0.02
C GLY A 19 11.92 -10.69 1.54
N ASP A 20 11.18 -9.79 2.19
CA ASP A 20 11.13 -9.75 3.65
C ASP A 20 10.34 -10.95 4.18
N ARG A 21 10.75 -11.47 5.33
CA ARG A 21 10.15 -12.65 5.96
C ARG A 21 9.58 -12.31 7.33
N LEU A 22 8.42 -12.86 7.64
CA LEU A 22 7.68 -12.62 8.87
C LEU A 22 7.26 -13.92 9.51
N ARG A 23 7.44 -14.00 10.82
CA ARG A 23 6.87 -15.09 11.61
C ARG A 23 5.40 -14.80 11.89
N LEU A 24 4.55 -15.81 11.71
CA LEU A 24 3.14 -15.71 12.07
C LEU A 24 3.00 -15.86 13.59
N ALA A 25 2.95 -14.72 14.27
CA ALA A 25 2.83 -14.61 15.71
C ALA A 25 3.89 -15.46 16.46
N ASP A 26 3.45 -16.32 17.37
CA ASP A 26 4.27 -17.20 18.20
C ASP A 26 4.47 -18.61 17.61
N THR A 27 4.08 -18.81 16.34
CA THR A 27 4.28 -20.09 15.64
C THR A 27 5.68 -20.22 15.04
N ASP A 28 6.03 -21.41 14.56
CA ASP A 28 7.24 -21.63 13.76
C ASP A 28 7.04 -21.35 12.26
N LEU A 29 5.87 -20.84 11.85
CA LEU A 29 5.58 -20.52 10.45
C LEU A 29 6.23 -19.19 10.07
N ILE A 30 7.05 -19.21 9.02
CA ILE A 30 7.66 -18.03 8.42
C ILE A 30 7.13 -17.88 7.00
N ILE A 31 6.53 -16.73 6.71
CA ILE A 31 6.06 -16.33 5.38
C ILE A 31 7.05 -15.36 4.75
N GLU A 32 7.10 -15.33 3.42
CA GLU A 32 7.89 -14.37 2.65
C GLU A 32 6.95 -13.52 1.80
N VAL A 33 7.23 -12.23 1.69
CA VAL A 33 6.50 -11.35 0.76
C VAL A 33 6.96 -11.65 -0.66
N GLU A 34 6.08 -12.23 -1.47
CA GLU A 34 6.37 -12.70 -2.84
C GLU A 34 6.36 -11.54 -3.84
N LYS A 35 5.51 -10.53 -3.59
CA LYS A 35 5.36 -9.36 -4.45
C LYS A 35 4.92 -8.13 -3.66
N ASP A 36 5.38 -6.97 -4.08
CA ASP A 36 4.89 -5.67 -3.64
C ASP A 36 4.28 -4.95 -4.84
N PHE A 37 3.01 -4.56 -4.72
CA PHE A 37 2.30 -3.80 -5.74
C PHE A 37 2.45 -2.29 -5.56
N THR A 38 3.05 -1.83 -4.46
CA THR A 38 3.33 -0.41 -4.24
C THR A 38 4.58 0.05 -5.01
N SER A 39 4.75 1.36 -5.14
CA SER A 39 5.90 1.97 -5.83
C SER A 39 6.77 2.70 -4.81
N TYR A 40 8.06 2.34 -4.74
CA TYR A 40 8.97 2.89 -3.74
C TYR A 40 9.13 4.42 -3.85
N GLY A 41 8.80 5.12 -2.77
CA GLY A 41 8.78 6.58 -2.70
C GLY A 41 7.41 7.20 -2.95
N GLU A 42 6.44 6.41 -3.40
CA GLU A 42 5.06 6.81 -3.72
C GLU A 42 4.03 6.10 -2.81
N GLU A 43 4.47 5.51 -1.70
CA GLU A 43 3.60 4.83 -0.74
C GLU A 43 2.54 5.78 -0.17
N VAL A 44 1.29 5.33 -0.16
CA VAL A 44 0.20 6.12 0.41
C VAL A 44 0.14 5.97 1.93
N LYS A 45 0.39 7.08 2.63
CA LYS A 45 0.35 7.14 4.09
C LYS A 45 -0.43 8.35 4.58
N PHE A 46 -1.40 8.11 5.45
CA PHE A 46 -2.21 9.15 6.08
C PHE A 46 -1.56 9.69 7.37
N GLY A 47 -1.73 11.00 7.60
CA GLY A 47 -1.32 11.71 8.81
C GLY A 47 -0.86 13.14 8.55
N GLY A 48 -0.68 13.92 9.62
CA GLY A 48 -0.19 15.30 9.54
C GLY A 48 1.14 15.41 8.79
N GLY A 49 1.17 16.19 7.71
CA GLY A 49 2.37 16.38 6.87
C GLY A 49 2.73 15.19 5.97
N LYS A 50 1.87 14.18 5.80
CA LYS A 50 2.15 12.98 5.01
C LYS A 50 1.55 13.05 3.59
N VAL A 51 1.41 11.89 2.94
CA VAL A 51 1.11 11.76 1.51
C VAL A 51 -0.38 11.97 1.20
N ILE A 52 -1.29 11.34 1.96
CA ILE A 52 -2.73 11.48 1.74
C ILE A 52 -3.21 12.83 2.27
N ARG A 53 -3.12 13.84 1.41
CA ARG A 53 -3.59 15.21 1.58
C ARG A 53 -4.11 15.74 0.26
N ASP A 54 -4.98 16.74 0.36
CA ASP A 54 -5.63 17.39 -0.78
C ASP A 54 -4.64 17.79 -1.89
N GLY A 55 -4.90 17.32 -3.12
CA GLY A 55 -4.06 17.58 -4.29
C GLY A 55 -2.71 16.84 -4.33
N MET A 56 -2.39 16.04 -3.31
CA MET A 56 -1.22 15.16 -3.27
C MET A 56 -1.66 13.72 -3.51
N GLY A 57 -1.48 12.79 -2.57
CA GLY A 57 -1.98 11.42 -2.68
C GLY A 57 -3.51 11.29 -2.64
N GLN A 58 -4.24 12.37 -2.34
CA GLN A 58 -5.70 12.43 -2.46
C GLN A 58 -6.09 13.19 -3.74
N SER A 59 -6.58 12.46 -4.74
CA SER A 59 -7.11 13.03 -6.00
C SER A 59 -8.39 13.86 -5.76
N GLN A 60 -8.65 14.81 -6.66
CA GLN A 60 -9.93 15.54 -6.73
C GLN A 60 -11.08 14.73 -7.36
N THR A 61 -10.78 13.50 -7.81
CA THR A 61 -11.79 12.59 -8.37
C THR A 61 -12.91 12.36 -7.36
N SER A 62 -14.13 12.67 -7.76
CA SER A 62 -15.29 12.43 -6.89
C SER A 62 -15.58 10.93 -6.75
N ARG A 63 -16.35 10.56 -5.73
CA ARG A 63 -16.85 9.18 -5.57
C ARG A 63 -17.59 8.68 -6.82
N ALA A 64 -18.44 9.54 -7.41
CA ALA A 64 -19.14 9.26 -8.67
C ALA A 64 -18.19 9.14 -9.87
N GLY A 65 -17.06 9.86 -9.83
CA GLY A 65 -16.00 9.80 -10.82
C GLY A 65 -15.05 8.61 -10.69
N GLY A 66 -15.18 7.78 -9.65
CA GLY A 66 -14.38 6.56 -9.50
C GLY A 66 -13.68 6.40 -8.16
N ALA A 67 -13.59 7.45 -7.33
CA ALA A 67 -12.92 7.33 -6.04
C ALA A 67 -13.55 6.24 -5.15
N VAL A 68 -12.69 5.58 -4.37
CA VAL A 68 -13.05 4.53 -3.41
C VAL A 68 -13.63 5.15 -2.13
N ASP A 69 -14.43 4.38 -1.40
CA ASP A 69 -15.00 4.80 -0.12
C ASP A 69 -13.96 4.75 1.00
N THR A 70 -13.13 3.70 0.96
CA THR A 70 -12.07 3.45 1.93
C THR A 70 -10.88 2.84 1.19
N VAL A 71 -9.67 3.15 1.65
CA VAL A 71 -8.46 2.45 1.25
C VAL A 71 -7.73 1.91 2.47
N ILE A 72 -7.35 0.63 2.44
CA ILE A 72 -6.42 0.04 3.40
C ILE A 72 -5.04 0.14 2.77
N THR A 73 -4.16 0.98 3.33
CA THR A 73 -2.86 1.24 2.72
C THR A 73 -1.77 0.31 3.23
N ASN A 74 -0.85 -0.07 2.34
CA ASN A 74 0.35 -0.87 2.65
C ASN A 74 0.05 -2.18 3.40
N ALA A 75 -1.04 -2.86 3.04
CA ALA A 75 -1.44 -4.10 3.68
C ALA A 75 -0.54 -5.25 3.24
N LEU A 76 -0.08 -6.07 4.21
CA LEU A 76 0.41 -7.41 3.92
C LEU A 76 -0.81 -8.34 3.80
N VAL A 77 -1.09 -8.79 2.59
CA VAL A 77 -2.16 -9.73 2.28
C VAL A 77 -1.60 -11.14 2.35
N VAL A 78 -2.24 -11.99 3.14
CA VAL A 78 -1.97 -13.42 3.22
C VAL A 78 -3.22 -14.12 2.74
N ASP A 79 -3.18 -14.66 1.53
CA ASP A 79 -4.32 -15.31 0.88
C ASP A 79 -3.87 -16.61 0.19
N VAL A 80 -4.83 -17.46 -0.15
CA VAL A 80 -4.56 -18.70 -0.91
C VAL A 80 -3.98 -18.44 -2.30
N SER A 81 -4.21 -17.24 -2.87
CA SER A 81 -3.63 -16.82 -4.14
C SER A 81 -2.19 -16.31 -4.04
N GLY A 82 -1.66 -16.08 -2.83
CA GLY A 82 -0.29 -15.64 -2.60
C GLY A 82 -0.13 -14.72 -1.38
N ILE A 83 1.12 -14.34 -1.12
CA ILE A 83 1.50 -13.46 -0.01
C ILE A 83 2.16 -12.21 -0.57
N TYR A 84 1.44 -11.08 -0.52
CA TYR A 84 1.87 -9.87 -1.20
C TYR A 84 1.52 -8.61 -0.43
N LYS A 85 2.24 -7.53 -0.72
CA LYS A 85 1.94 -6.19 -0.21
C LYS A 85 1.17 -5.38 -1.24
N ALA A 86 0.07 -4.74 -0.83
CA ALA A 86 -0.75 -3.91 -1.69
C ALA A 86 -1.57 -2.88 -0.89
N ASP A 87 -2.09 -1.89 -1.60
CA ASP A 87 -3.25 -1.11 -1.16
C ASP A 87 -4.54 -1.80 -1.59
N ILE A 88 -5.57 -1.74 -0.75
CA ILE A 88 -6.88 -2.36 -1.01
C ILE A 88 -7.95 -1.27 -1.03
N GLY A 89 -8.55 -1.05 -2.19
CA GLY A 89 -9.66 -0.12 -2.37
C GLY A 89 -11.00 -0.80 -2.10
N LEU A 90 -11.82 -0.17 -1.25
CA LEU A 90 -13.19 -0.63 -0.95
C LEU A 90 -14.20 0.36 -1.52
N LYS A 91 -15.23 -0.15 -2.19
CA LYS A 91 -16.34 0.65 -2.71
C LYS A 91 -17.64 -0.11 -2.59
N ASP A 92 -18.69 0.54 -2.12
CA ASP A 92 -20.02 -0.05 -1.92
C ASP A 92 -19.98 -1.34 -1.07
N GLY A 93 -19.06 -1.39 -0.10
CA GLY A 93 -18.89 -2.53 0.81
C GLY A 93 -18.14 -3.73 0.23
N VAL A 94 -17.57 -3.64 -0.98
CA VAL A 94 -16.81 -4.73 -1.62
C VAL A 94 -15.39 -4.29 -2.00
N ILE A 95 -14.52 -5.26 -2.27
CA ILE A 95 -13.17 -5.01 -2.81
C ILE A 95 -13.30 -4.53 -4.25
N ALA A 96 -12.94 -3.28 -4.49
CA ALA A 96 -12.97 -2.65 -5.81
C ALA A 96 -11.65 -2.82 -6.58
N GLY A 97 -10.54 -2.95 -5.86
CA GLY A 97 -9.21 -3.13 -6.44
C GLY A 97 -8.15 -3.48 -5.40
N ILE A 98 -7.13 -4.21 -5.84
CA ILE A 98 -5.94 -4.56 -5.08
C ILE A 98 -4.74 -4.19 -5.95
N GLY A 99 -3.87 -3.31 -5.44
CA GLY A 99 -2.77 -2.79 -6.24
C GLY A 99 -2.09 -1.60 -5.57
N LYS A 100 -1.87 -0.54 -6.33
CA LYS A 100 -1.32 0.72 -5.84
C LYS A 100 -2.40 1.79 -5.81
N ALA A 101 -2.67 2.36 -4.64
CA ALA A 101 -3.60 3.47 -4.52
C ALA A 101 -2.87 4.82 -4.62
N GLY A 102 -3.64 5.91 -4.69
CA GLY A 102 -3.10 7.27 -4.65
C GLY A 102 -3.83 8.21 -5.57
N ASN A 103 -3.09 9.17 -6.11
CA ASN A 103 -3.60 10.14 -7.06
C ASN A 103 -2.92 9.98 -8.43
N PRO A 104 -3.66 9.58 -9.49
CA PRO A 104 -3.08 9.40 -10.83
C PRO A 104 -2.56 10.72 -11.44
N ASP A 105 -3.00 11.88 -10.94
CA ASP A 105 -2.52 13.18 -11.43
C ASP A 105 -1.06 13.46 -11.04
N THR A 106 -0.59 12.84 -9.96
CA THR A 106 0.73 13.15 -9.36
C THR A 106 1.63 11.94 -9.17
N GLN A 107 1.07 10.72 -9.21
CA GLN A 107 1.81 9.51 -8.92
C GLN A 107 1.64 8.49 -10.06
N PRO A 108 2.69 7.76 -10.45
CA PRO A 108 2.63 6.74 -11.51
C PRO A 108 1.91 5.47 -11.03
N ASP A 109 1.37 4.68 -11.95
CA ASP A 109 0.86 3.32 -11.68
C ASP A 109 -0.31 3.23 -10.68
N VAL A 110 -1.09 4.30 -10.52
CA VAL A 110 -2.35 4.33 -9.74
C VAL A 110 -3.49 3.71 -10.53
#